data_AF-A0A2W2DUC1-F1
#
_entry.id   AF-A0A2W2DUC1-F1
#
_cell.length_a   1.000
_cell.length_b   1.000
_cell.length_c   1.000
_cell.angle_alpha   90.00
_cell.angle_beta   90.00
_cell.angle_gamma   90.00
#
_symmetry.space_group_name_H-M   'P 1'
#
loop_
_entity.id
_entity.type
_entity.pdbx_description
1 polymer ?
#
loop_
_entity_poly.entity_id
_entity_poly.type
_entity_poly.pdbx_seq_one_letter_code
_entity_poly.pdbx_strand_id
1 'polypeptide(L)' 'MLSHPEVSSAGVITAEPSRVELLLYVNQYRRNVNTTGEKVDQNRVVLTLVAVDGEWRIAKAIAV' A
#
# COMPACT_ATOMS: atom_id res chain seq x y z
N MET A 1 -6.47 13.37 14.40
CA MET A 1 -5.83 12.05 14.28
C MET A 1 -4.89 12.13 13.09
N LEU A 2 -3.58 12.05 13.29
CA LEU A 2 -2.60 11.98 12.19
C LEU A 2 -2.26 10.50 12.00
N SER A 3 -2.50 9.97 10.80
CA SER A 3 -2.06 8.63 10.40
C SER A 3 -1.07 8.76 9.26
N HIS A 4 0.11 8.16 9.42
CA HIS A 4 1.13 8.11 8.38
C HIS A 4 1.23 6.66 7.87
N PRO A 5 0.68 6.35 6.68
CA PRO A 5 0.87 5.05 6.06
C PRO A 5 2.28 4.96 5.47
N GLU A 6 3.00 3.90 5.81
CA GLU A 6 4.31 3.59 5.27
C GLU A 6 4.26 2.20 4.60
N VAL A 7 4.76 2.09 3.37
CA VAL A 7 4.95 0.79 2.74
C VAL A 7 6.20 0.15 3.35
N SER A 8 6.02 -0.94 4.10
CA SER A 8 7.11 -1.67 4.76
C SER A 8 7.71 -2.75 3.89
N SER A 9 6.94 -3.30 2.92
CA SER A 9 7.41 -4.27 1.95
C SER A 9 6.50 -4.31 0.73
N ALA A 10 7.05 -4.75 -0.40
CA ALA A 10 6.33 -4.98 -1.64
C ALA A 10 6.75 -6.31 -2.28
N GLY A 11 5.77 -7.07 -2.77
CA GLY A 11 5.97 -8.28 -3.57
C GLY A 11 5.28 -8.18 -4.91
N VAL A 12 5.87 -8.76 -5.95
CA VAL A 12 5.25 -8.85 -7.28
C VAL A 12 4.33 -10.08 -7.30
N ILE A 13 3.06 -9.87 -7.64
CA ILE A 13 2.09 -10.95 -7.89
C ILE A 13 2.18 -11.35 -9.37
N THR A 14 2.04 -10.39 -10.28
CA THR A 14 2.20 -10.56 -11.73
C THR A 14 2.93 -9.35 -12.33
N ALA A 15 3.68 -9.57 -13.42
CA ALA A 15 4.34 -8.52 -14.16
C ALA A 15 4.28 -8.81 -15.66
N GLU A 16 3.54 -7.97 -16.37
CA GLU A 16 3.41 -7.95 -17.83
C GLU A 16 3.87 -6.58 -18.36
N PRO A 17 4.21 -6.44 -19.64
CA PRO A 17 4.75 -5.20 -20.20
C PRO A 17 3.87 -3.95 -19.96
N SER A 18 2.55 -4.11 -19.85
CA SER A 18 1.59 -3.02 -19.66
C SER A 18 0.80 -3.07 -18.35
N ARG A 19 1.01 -4.10 -17.52
CA ARG A 19 0.27 -4.31 -16.27
C ARG A 19 1.12 -4.99 -15.21
N VAL A 20 1.10 -4.46 -13.99
CA VAL A 20 1.75 -5.07 -12.83
C VAL A 20 0.76 -5.16 -11.68
N GLU A 21 0.75 -6.28 -10.97
CA GLU A 21 0.04 -6.43 -9.72
C GLU A 21 1.04 -6.64 -8.58
N LEU A 22 0.91 -5.83 -7.53
CA LEU A 22 1.78 -5.86 -6.36
C LEU A 22 0.97 -6.20 -5.11
N LEU A 23 1.56 -6.99 -4.22
CA LEU A 23 1.14 -7.08 -2.82
C LEU A 23 1.99 -6.11 -2.00
N LEU A 24 1.36 -5.13 -1.37
CA LEU A 24 2.00 -4.16 -0.49
C LEU A 24 1.67 -4.48 0.97
N TYR A 25 2.69 -4.47 1.82
CA TYR A 25 2.53 -4.43 3.27
C TYR A 25 2.62 -2.97 3.71
N VAL A 26 1.58 -2.48 4.38
CA VAL A 26 1.45 -1.07 4.77
C VAL A 26 1.29 -0.98 6.28
N ASN A 27 2.24 -0.36 6.94
CA ASN A 27 2.15 -0.01 8.35
C ASN A 27 1.45 1.35 8.47
N GLN A 28 0.35 1.41 9.21
CA GLN A 28 -0.32 2.66 9.54
C GLN A 28 -0.11 2.97 11.01
N TYR A 29 0.72 3.97 11.30
CA TYR A 29 0.93 4.45 12.65
C TYR A 29 -0.23 5.36 13.04
N ARG A 30 -0.99 4.98 14.08
CA ARG A 30 -2.06 5.81 14.66
C ARG A 30 -1.60 6.32 16.01
N ARG A 31 -1.30 7.63 16.10
CA ARG A 31 -1.03 8.28 17.40
C ARG A 31 -2.36 8.58 18.10
N ASN A 32 -2.69 7.80 19.12
CA ASN A 32 -3.89 7.98 19.92
C ASN A 32 -3.59 9.00 21.04
N VAL A 33 -4.28 10.13 21.06
CA VAL A 33 -3.99 11.24 22.01
C VAL A 33 -4.34 10.91 23.47
N ASN A 34 -5.00 9.77 23.74
CA ASN A 34 -5.52 9.39 25.06
C ASN A 34 -4.93 8.08 25.62
N THR A 35 -3.89 7.50 25.01
CA THR A 35 -3.31 6.23 25.48
C THR A 35 -1.81 6.20 25.23
N THR A 36 -1.04 5.89 26.27
CA THR A 36 0.42 5.74 26.20
C THR A 36 0.76 4.48 25.38
N GLY A 37 0.91 4.63 24.07
CA GLY A 37 1.34 3.55 23.17
C GLY A 37 1.06 3.85 21.70
N GLU A 38 2.07 3.68 20.85
CA GLU A 38 1.91 3.71 19.40
C GLU A 38 1.23 2.41 18.94
N LYS A 39 0.07 2.53 18.29
CA LYS A 39 -0.60 1.39 17.66
C LYS A 39 -0.25 1.37 16.17
N VAL A 40 0.42 0.32 15.74
CA VAL A 40 0.68 0.05 14.32
C VAL A 40 -0.43 -0.85 13.81
N ASP A 41 -1.14 -0.40 12.78
CA ASP A 41 -2.12 -1.19 12.04
C ASP A 41 -1.46 -1.71 10.75
N GLN A 42 -1.32 -3.03 10.63
CA GLN A 42 -0.65 -3.67 9.50
C GLN A 42 -1.69 -4.09 8.46
N ASN A 43 -1.77 -3.33 7.38
CA ASN A 43 -2.67 -3.59 6.27
C ASN A 43 -1.93 -4.24 5.10
N ARG A 44 -2.64 -5.08 4.34
CA ARG A 44 -2.17 -5.61 3.07
C ARG A 44 -3.00 -5.01 1.96
N VAL A 45 -2.36 -4.59 0.88
CA VAL A 45 -3.03 -3.98 -0.27
C VAL A 45 -2.56 -4.67 -1.54
N VAL A 46 -3.50 -5.11 -2.37
CA VAL A 46 -3.22 -5.47 -3.76
C VAL A 46 -3.35 -4.20 -4.60
N LEU A 47 -2.24 -3.78 -5.21
CA LEU A 47 -2.15 -2.62 -6.09
C LEU A 47 -2.02 -3.09 -7.54
N THR A 48 -2.93 -2.66 -8.42
CA THR A 48 -2.82 -2.86 -9.87
C THR A 48 -2.34 -1.57 -10.52
N LEU A 49 -1.24 -1.68 -11.26
CA LEU A 49 -0.65 -0.61 -12.06
C LEU A 49 -0.84 -0.91 -13.55
N VAL A 50 -1.11 0.12 -14.34
CA VAL A 50 -1.17 0.05 -15.82
C VAL A 50 -0.21 1.07 -16.42
N ALA A 51 0.47 0.70 -17.50
CA ALA A 51 1.35 1.62 -18.22
C ALA A 51 0.50 2.49 -19.17
N VAL A 52 0.59 3.82 -19.00
CA VAL A 52 -0.08 4.83 -19.84
C VAL A 52 0.96 5.86 -20.22
N ASP A 53 1.17 6.06 -21.53
CA ASP A 53 2.12 7.04 -22.08
C ASP A 53 3.53 6.96 -21.47
N GLY A 54 4.00 5.73 -21.20
CA GLY A 54 5.33 5.47 -20.61
C GLY A 54 5.40 5.58 -19.09
N GLU A 55 4.29 5.85 -18.41
CA GLU A 55 4.22 5.97 -16.96
C GLU A 55 3.31 4.91 -16.33
N TRP A 56 3.67 4.43 -15.13
CA TRP A 56 2.81 3.53 -14.37
C TRP A 56 1.76 4.33 -13.58
N ARG A 57 0.49 4.03 -13.83
CA ARG A 57 -0.66 4.64 -13.15
C ARG A 57 -1.38 3.61 -12.30
N ILE A 58 -1.89 4.04 -11.14
CA ILE A 58 -2.70 3.17 -10.27
C ILE A 58 -4.07 2.98 -10.92
N ALA A 59 -4.38 1.76 -11.33
CA ALA A 59 -5.70 1.38 -11.82
C ALA A 59 -6.61 0.89 -10.69
N LYS A 60 -6.04 0.22 -9.67
CA LYS A 60 -6.81 -0.36 -8.56
C LYS A 60 -5.97 -0.48 -7.29
N ALA A 61 -6.60 -0.29 -6.14
CA ALA A 61 -6.04 -0.61 -4.83
C ALA A 61 -7.13 -1.27 -3.97
N ILE A 62 -6.88 -2.48 -3.47
CA ILE A 62 -7.85 -3.22 -2.63
C ILE A 62 -7.16 -3.71 -1.37
N ALA A 63 -7.78 -3.50 -0.21
CA ALA A 63 -7.33 -4.08 1.05
C ALA A 63 -7.67 -5.58 1.15
N VAL A 64 -6.77 -6.38 1.73
CA VAL A 64 -6.90 -7.86 1.86
C VAL A 64 -6.92 -8.33 3.30
#